data_AF-A0A4Y9ZR23-F1
#
_entry.id   AF-A0A4Y9ZR23-F1
#
_cell.length_a   1.000
_cell.length_b   1.000
_cell.length_c   1.000
_cell.angle_alpha   90.00
_cell.angle_beta   90.00
_cell.angle_gamma   90.00
#
_symmetry.space_group_name_H-M   'P 1'
#
loop_
_entity.id
_entity.type
_entity.pdbx_description
1 polymer ?
#
loop_
_entity_poly.entity_id
_entity_poly.type
_entity_poly.pdbx_seq_one_letter_code
_entity_poly.pdbx_strand_id
1 'polypeptide(L)'
;MLYLTVDAFPVFVPFGVIGFYRYLWYIIRLIAYFIYRPVPLPENPTYIASEDVTIIVPTIDAGEEFKEAANSWLVGKPKEIIIITEEKMLGPLQDLANARVQPVGASMTVWEVLAAFRLTIRNIEISSSTHIDGGLPCLSGRTAAYRTVILKDPEFLHGFTHDYWLGKYHLNSGDDKFLTRWMVSHGWNTYVQVCKEAELLSTMKPNWRFLKQVLRWTRNTWRSDLRSLFMERHIWTSHPYVAYTMVDKLFNPFTLLAGPVLVAYIIYKSTKPVDQGGFHLPWWNVVLSYIVWLTATRTAKLLPHLWTRPQDIIHVPAFILFGYYFAIMKIYALLTLHE
;
A
#
# COMPACT_ATOMS: atom_id res chain seq x y z
N MET A 1 -32.05 0.05 0.99
CA MET A 1 -32.03 1.51 0.75
C MET A 1 -30.58 1.96 0.65
N LEU A 2 -30.20 2.64 -0.44
CA LEU A 2 -28.85 3.22 -0.63
C LEU A 2 -28.88 4.67 -1.14
N TYR A 3 -30.06 5.30 -1.17
CA TYR A 3 -30.23 6.71 -1.48
C TYR A 3 -30.23 7.51 -0.18
N LEU A 4 -29.21 8.34 0.00
CA LEU A 4 -29.14 9.41 1.01
C LEU A 4 -29.21 10.81 0.38
N THR A 5 -29.41 10.89 -0.94
CA THR A 5 -29.95 12.09 -1.58
C THR A 5 -31.44 12.16 -1.25
N VAL A 6 -31.79 12.93 -0.23
CA VAL A 6 -33.12 13.52 -0.12
C VAL A 6 -33.41 14.27 -1.42
N ASP A 7 -34.63 14.22 -1.96
CA ASP A 7 -35.02 14.88 -3.22
C ASP A 7 -34.97 16.44 -3.16
N ALA A 8 -34.42 16.99 -2.09
CA ALA A 8 -34.21 18.42 -1.85
C ALA A 8 -32.90 18.97 -2.45
N PHE A 9 -31.97 18.12 -2.91
CA PHE A 9 -30.69 18.59 -3.46
C PHE A 9 -30.72 18.77 -4.99
N PRO A 10 -30.28 19.92 -5.54
CA PRO A 10 -30.23 20.15 -6.98
C PRO A 10 -29.08 19.40 -7.69
N VAL A 11 -28.31 18.59 -6.98
CA VAL A 11 -27.14 17.85 -7.47
C VAL A 11 -27.12 16.43 -6.91
N PHE A 12 -26.64 15.48 -7.71
CA PHE A 12 -26.54 14.09 -7.27
C PHE A 12 -25.29 13.85 -6.42
N VAL A 13 -25.46 13.60 -5.13
CA VAL A 13 -24.35 13.23 -4.24
C VAL A 13 -24.28 11.71 -4.09
N PRO A 14 -23.23 11.02 -4.60
CA PRO A 14 -23.08 9.55 -4.52
C PRO A 14 -22.63 9.09 -3.11
N PHE A 15 -23.26 9.61 -2.06
CA PHE A 15 -22.88 9.45 -0.65
C PHE A 15 -23.95 8.66 0.11
N GLY A 16 -24.06 7.38 -0.21
CA GLY A 16 -24.86 6.42 0.57
C GLY A 16 -24.13 5.97 1.85
N VAL A 17 -24.73 5.04 2.59
CA VAL A 17 -24.17 4.46 3.84
C VAL A 17 -22.74 3.92 3.64
N ILE A 18 -22.49 3.23 2.52
CA ILE A 18 -21.16 2.73 2.15
C ILE A 18 -20.19 3.91 1.91
N GLY A 19 -20.65 4.99 1.28
CA GLY A 19 -19.87 6.22 1.11
C GLY A 19 -19.47 6.79 2.47
N PHE A 20 -20.45 7.16 3.30
CA PHE A 20 -20.24 7.70 4.64
C PHE A 20 -19.24 6.88 5.45
N TYR A 21 -19.45 5.56 5.55
CA TYR A 21 -18.57 4.63 6.25
C TYR A 21 -17.11 4.72 5.76
N ARG A 22 -16.89 4.70 4.44
CA ARG A 22 -15.55 4.70 3.85
C ARG A 22 -14.86 6.06 3.91
N TYR A 23 -15.61 7.16 3.97
CA TYR A 23 -15.04 8.50 4.20
C TYR A 23 -14.73 8.73 5.67
N LEU A 24 -15.59 8.30 6.60
CA LEU A 24 -15.35 8.33 8.05
C LEU A 24 -14.05 7.60 8.42
N TRP A 25 -13.90 6.34 7.98
CA TRP A 25 -12.68 5.57 8.24
C TRP A 25 -11.43 6.16 7.57
N TYR A 26 -11.58 6.86 6.44
CA TYR A 26 -10.46 7.54 5.81
C TYR A 26 -10.05 8.81 6.57
N ILE A 27 -11.01 9.56 7.14
CA ILE A 27 -10.73 10.69 8.03
C ILE A 27 -10.02 10.21 9.30
N ILE A 28 -10.46 9.11 9.92
CA ILE A 28 -9.77 8.51 11.07
C ILE A 28 -8.31 8.16 10.71
N ARG A 29 -8.06 7.55 9.54
CA ARG A 29 -6.70 7.25 9.05
C ARG A 29 -5.86 8.51 8.84
N LEU A 30 -6.44 9.59 8.30
CA LEU A 30 -5.74 10.86 8.12
C LEU A 30 -5.39 11.51 9.46
N ILE A 31 -6.32 11.54 10.42
CA ILE A 31 -6.06 12.07 11.77
C ILE A 31 -4.92 11.28 12.42
N ALA A 32 -5.01 9.94 12.43
CA ALA A 32 -3.97 9.06 12.97
C ALA A 32 -2.60 9.25 12.28
N TYR A 33 -2.58 9.52 10.97
CA TYR A 33 -1.36 9.86 10.23
C TYR A 33 -0.78 11.24 10.63
N PHE A 34 -1.61 12.27 10.80
CA PHE A 34 -1.14 13.60 11.18
C PHE A 34 -0.68 13.72 12.64
N ILE A 35 -1.24 12.91 13.56
CA ILE A 35 -0.81 12.86 14.96
C ILE A 35 0.26 11.79 15.22
N TYR A 36 0.61 10.98 14.22
CA TYR A 36 1.65 9.97 14.33
C TYR A 36 2.96 10.59 14.83
N ARG A 37 3.60 9.91 15.79
CA ARG A 37 4.95 10.24 16.26
C ARG A 37 5.88 9.05 15.99
N PRO A 38 7.10 9.30 15.47
CA PRO A 38 8.14 8.28 15.36
C PRO A 38 8.42 7.66 16.73
N VAL A 39 8.83 6.40 16.75
CA VAL A 39 9.20 5.72 17.99
C VAL A 39 10.45 6.41 18.55
N PRO A 40 10.43 6.93 19.79
CA PRO A 40 11.58 7.62 20.36
C PRO A 40 12.77 6.65 20.45
N LEU A 41 13.96 7.15 20.17
CA LEU A 41 15.19 6.38 20.36
C LEU A 41 15.37 6.12 21.87
N PRO A 42 15.72 4.89 22.29
CA PRO A 42 15.99 4.61 23.69
C PRO A 42 17.24 5.37 24.16
N GLU A 43 17.16 6.04 25.31
CA GLU A 43 18.29 6.77 25.91
C GLU A 43 19.51 5.87 26.15
N ASN A 44 19.24 4.60 26.48
CA ASN A 44 20.24 3.55 26.66
C ASN A 44 19.94 2.41 25.66
N PRO A 45 20.56 2.41 24.46
CA PRO A 45 20.41 1.33 23.49
C PRO A 45 20.84 -0.03 24.04
N THR A 46 20.09 -1.09 23.75
CA THR A 46 20.39 -2.46 24.20
C THR A 46 21.30 -3.21 23.21
N TYR A 47 22.07 -2.49 22.39
CA TYR A 47 22.95 -3.05 21.36
C TYR A 47 24.08 -2.06 21.04
N ILE A 48 25.22 -2.58 20.61
CA ILE A 48 26.37 -1.80 20.13
C ILE A 48 26.48 -2.02 18.62
N ALA A 49 26.33 -0.96 17.82
CA ALA A 49 26.24 -1.09 16.36
C ALA A 49 27.46 -1.82 15.74
N SER A 50 28.66 -1.54 16.22
CA SER A 50 29.92 -2.15 15.77
C SER A 50 30.13 -3.60 16.20
N GLU A 51 29.26 -4.15 17.05
CA GLU A 51 29.36 -5.52 17.58
C GLU A 51 28.16 -6.39 17.16
N ASP A 52 26.96 -5.80 17.15
CA ASP A 52 25.68 -6.48 17.00
C ASP A 52 24.99 -6.29 15.64
N VAL A 53 25.33 -5.23 14.88
CA VAL A 53 24.60 -4.88 13.65
C VAL A 53 25.38 -5.31 12.40
N THR A 54 24.89 -6.37 11.77
CA THR A 54 25.28 -6.79 10.41
C THR A 54 24.24 -6.28 9.41
N ILE A 55 24.67 -5.53 8.39
CA ILE A 55 23.77 -5.06 7.31
C ILE A 55 23.89 -6.02 6.13
N ILE A 56 22.77 -6.60 5.69
CA ILE A 56 22.72 -7.50 4.52
C ILE A 56 22.02 -6.78 3.38
N VAL A 57 22.67 -6.69 2.22
CA VAL A 57 22.15 -5.97 1.05
C VAL A 57 22.14 -6.90 -0.17
N PRO A 58 21.04 -7.61 -0.41
CA PRO A 58 20.80 -8.31 -1.66
C PRO A 58 20.48 -7.28 -2.74
N THR A 59 21.39 -7.10 -3.70
CA THR A 59 21.18 -6.15 -4.80
C THR A 59 21.80 -6.63 -6.10
N ILE A 60 21.09 -6.40 -7.20
CA ILE A 60 21.61 -6.56 -8.57
C ILE A 60 21.98 -5.20 -9.18
N ASP A 61 22.16 -4.19 -8.32
CA ASP A 61 22.31 -2.78 -8.66
C ASP A 61 23.07 -2.05 -7.55
N ALA A 62 24.14 -1.33 -7.88
CA ALA A 62 24.95 -0.61 -6.89
C ALA A 62 25.53 0.69 -7.46
N GLY A 63 24.68 1.50 -8.12
CA GLY A 63 24.98 2.85 -8.60
C GLY A 63 25.32 3.89 -7.51
N GLU A 64 25.38 5.18 -7.86
CA GLU A 64 25.75 6.25 -6.92
C GLU A 64 24.88 6.31 -5.66
N GLU A 65 23.56 6.11 -5.76
CA GLU A 65 22.71 6.11 -4.56
C GLU A 65 22.97 4.88 -3.65
N PHE A 66 23.55 3.78 -4.16
CA PHE A 66 24.09 2.72 -3.29
C PHE A 66 25.34 3.20 -2.55
N LYS A 67 26.18 4.05 -3.14
CA LYS A 67 27.30 4.68 -2.42
C LYS A 67 26.81 5.68 -1.38
N GLU A 68 25.78 6.47 -1.69
CA GLU A 68 25.11 7.35 -0.71
C GLU A 68 24.52 6.53 0.45
N ALA A 69 23.80 5.46 0.13
CA ALA A 69 23.26 4.54 1.12
C ALA A 69 24.37 3.86 1.94
N ALA A 70 25.43 3.36 1.31
CA ALA A 70 26.59 2.76 1.99
C ALA A 70 27.32 3.77 2.89
N ASN A 71 27.51 5.01 2.45
CA ASN A 71 28.02 6.09 3.29
C ASN A 71 27.10 6.34 4.50
N SER A 72 25.77 6.37 4.29
CA SER A 72 24.81 6.50 5.39
C SER A 72 24.86 5.33 6.39
N TRP A 73 25.12 4.11 5.91
CA TRP A 73 25.30 2.93 6.75
C TRP A 73 26.60 2.99 7.54
N LEU A 74 27.70 3.42 6.91
CA LEU A 74 29.03 3.56 7.53
C LEU A 74 29.05 4.62 8.64
N VAL A 75 28.22 5.68 8.56
CA VAL A 75 28.00 6.63 9.68
C VAL A 75 27.50 5.91 10.93
N GLY A 76 26.66 4.88 10.78
CA GLY A 76 26.16 4.04 11.86
C GLY A 76 27.20 3.07 12.46
N LYS A 77 28.40 2.96 11.85
CA LYS A 77 29.50 2.05 12.25
C LYS A 77 29.01 0.62 12.56
N PRO A 78 28.33 -0.06 11.62
CA PRO A 78 27.92 -1.46 11.78
C PRO A 78 29.15 -2.36 11.95
N LYS A 79 28.93 -3.54 12.54
CA LYS A 79 29.92 -4.61 12.66
C LYS A 79 30.50 -5.01 11.30
N GLU A 80 29.61 -5.24 10.33
CA GLU A 80 29.95 -5.65 8.97
C GLU A 80 28.80 -5.31 8.00
N ILE A 81 29.13 -5.24 6.70
CA ILE A 81 28.17 -5.04 5.62
C ILE A 81 28.38 -6.17 4.59
N ILE A 82 27.37 -7.00 4.38
CA ILE A 82 27.38 -8.15 3.46
C ILE A 82 26.56 -7.79 2.23
N ILE A 83 27.23 -7.61 1.10
CA ILE A 83 26.61 -7.30 -0.19
C ILE A 83 26.45 -8.61 -0.97
N ILE A 84 25.23 -8.94 -1.38
CA ILE A 84 24.92 -10.15 -2.15
C ILE A 84 24.51 -9.69 -3.55
N THR A 85 25.35 -9.95 -4.56
CA THR A 85 25.16 -9.46 -5.94
C THR A 85 25.61 -10.49 -6.98
N GLU A 86 25.35 -10.22 -8.27
CA GLU A 86 25.82 -11.05 -9.37
C GLU A 86 27.24 -10.67 -9.80
N GLU A 87 28.08 -11.66 -10.13
CA GLU A 87 29.50 -11.50 -10.48
C GLU A 87 29.74 -10.50 -11.64
N LYS A 88 28.80 -10.42 -12.59
CA LYS A 88 28.82 -9.50 -13.74
C LYS A 88 28.59 -8.01 -13.36
N MET A 89 28.17 -7.72 -12.13
CA MET A 89 27.84 -6.36 -11.68
C MET A 89 29.06 -5.55 -11.21
N LEU A 90 30.27 -6.10 -11.29
CA LEU A 90 31.50 -5.44 -10.82
C LEU A 90 31.84 -4.12 -11.54
N GLY A 91 31.32 -3.92 -12.76
CA GLY A 91 31.60 -2.76 -13.62
C GLY A 91 30.44 -1.77 -13.82
N PRO A 92 29.19 -2.20 -14.09
CA PRO A 92 28.05 -1.31 -14.41
C PRO A 92 27.46 -0.53 -13.22
N LEU A 93 28.29 0.01 -12.34
CA LEU A 93 27.90 0.63 -11.06
C LEU A 93 27.45 2.10 -11.21
N GLN A 94 26.55 2.33 -12.17
CA GLN A 94 25.78 3.54 -12.48
C GLN A 94 24.45 2.98 -13.03
N ASP A 95 23.38 2.88 -12.25
CA ASP A 95 22.47 3.99 -11.92
C ASP A 95 21.62 3.72 -10.65
N LEU A 96 21.48 4.72 -9.77
CA LEU A 96 20.26 5.07 -8.99
C LEU A 96 19.42 3.96 -8.27
N ALA A 97 19.51 3.87 -6.93
CA ALA A 97 18.42 3.35 -6.08
C ALA A 97 18.23 3.95 -4.67
N ASN A 98 16.95 4.03 -4.26
CA ASN A 98 16.46 4.49 -2.94
C ASN A 98 14.98 4.02 -2.71
N ALA A 99 14.06 4.62 -1.89
CA ALA A 99 12.67 4.08 -1.62
C ALA A 99 11.30 4.87 -1.77
N ARG A 100 11.20 6.18 -2.13
CA ARG A 100 10.02 6.96 -2.65
C ARG A 100 10.20 7.58 -4.07
N VAL A 101 9.22 7.46 -4.98
CA VAL A 101 9.37 7.67 -6.46
C VAL A 101 10.03 8.99 -6.92
N GLN A 102 11.19 8.86 -7.56
CA GLN A 102 11.89 9.78 -8.44
C GLN A 102 11.62 9.41 -9.91
N PRO A 103 11.73 10.36 -10.85
CA PRO A 103 11.66 10.04 -12.27
C PRO A 103 12.93 9.34 -12.74
N VAL A 104 12.78 8.30 -13.57
CA VAL A 104 13.88 7.63 -14.28
C VAL A 104 14.44 8.51 -15.44
N GLY A 105 13.72 9.56 -15.83
CA GLY A 105 14.17 10.55 -16.81
C GLY A 105 13.98 11.99 -16.32
N ALA A 106 13.98 12.96 -17.24
CA ALA A 106 13.83 14.38 -16.91
C ALA A 106 12.49 14.75 -16.24
N SER A 107 11.47 13.90 -16.36
CA SER A 107 10.17 14.04 -15.70
C SER A 107 9.56 12.67 -15.44
N MET A 108 8.60 12.59 -14.50
CA MET A 108 7.94 11.33 -14.19
C MET A 108 6.99 10.95 -15.33
N THR A 109 7.08 9.71 -15.80
CA THR A 109 6.04 9.13 -16.63
C THR A 109 4.75 8.94 -15.83
N VAL A 110 3.63 8.82 -16.53
CA VAL A 110 2.34 8.48 -15.90
C VAL A 110 2.41 7.21 -15.05
N TRP A 111 3.24 6.23 -15.42
CA TRP A 111 3.44 4.99 -14.66
C TRP A 111 4.08 5.23 -13.30
N GLU A 112 5.10 6.09 -13.26
CA GLU A 112 5.77 6.50 -12.02
C GLU A 112 4.85 7.33 -11.13
N VAL A 113 4.10 8.28 -11.69
CA VAL A 113 3.12 9.07 -10.90
C VAL A 113 2.02 8.17 -10.32
N LEU A 114 1.50 7.22 -11.09
CA LEU A 114 0.53 6.22 -10.60
C LEU A 114 1.12 5.33 -9.49
N ALA A 115 2.40 4.99 -9.57
CA ALA A 115 3.11 4.27 -8.52
C ALA A 115 3.30 5.13 -7.26
N ALA A 116 3.67 6.40 -7.43
CA ALA A 116 3.89 7.36 -6.36
C ALA A 116 2.61 7.63 -5.57
N PHE A 117 1.49 7.92 -6.26
CA PHE A 117 0.18 8.07 -5.66
C PHE A 117 -0.22 6.86 -4.80
N ARG A 118 0.06 5.64 -5.28
CA ARG A 118 -0.22 4.41 -4.52
C ARG A 118 0.71 4.23 -3.33
N LEU A 119 1.97 4.64 -3.43
CA LEU A 119 2.92 4.59 -2.31
C LEU A 119 2.54 5.59 -1.22
N THR A 120 2.15 6.82 -1.57
CA THR A 120 1.65 7.83 -0.63
C THR A 120 0.44 7.32 0.14
N ILE A 121 -0.55 6.72 -0.54
CA ILE A 121 -1.72 6.11 0.13
C ILE A 121 -1.29 4.96 1.06
N ARG A 122 -0.30 4.14 0.66
CA ARG A 122 0.23 3.07 1.51
C ARG A 122 0.97 3.60 2.74
N ASN A 123 1.69 4.72 2.63
CA ASN A 123 2.41 5.33 3.76
C ASN A 123 1.45 5.90 4.81
N ILE A 124 0.37 6.58 4.39
CA ILE A 124 -0.72 7.00 5.29
C ILE A 124 -1.30 5.78 6.01
N GLU A 125 -1.53 4.69 5.28
CA GLU A 125 -2.10 3.47 5.84
C GLU A 125 -1.20 2.81 6.90
N ILE A 126 0.08 2.59 6.58
CA ILE A 126 1.06 1.98 7.50
C ILE A 126 1.25 2.85 8.75
N SER A 127 1.46 4.16 8.57
CA SER A 127 1.59 5.10 9.69
C SER A 127 0.35 5.08 10.60
N SER A 128 -0.86 5.11 10.01
CA SER A 128 -2.10 5.08 10.78
C SER A 128 -2.34 3.74 11.50
N SER A 129 -2.00 2.59 10.90
CA SER A 129 -2.15 1.30 11.59
C SER A 129 -1.15 1.15 12.73
N THR A 130 0.12 1.45 12.48
CA THR A 130 1.17 1.40 13.51
C THR A 130 0.87 2.38 14.65
N HIS A 131 0.18 3.50 14.39
CA HIS A 131 -0.30 4.40 15.44
C HIS A 131 -1.45 3.82 16.28
N ILE A 132 -2.44 3.20 15.63
CA ILE A 132 -3.72 2.82 16.25
C ILE A 132 -3.60 1.55 17.10
N ASP A 133 -2.91 0.53 16.62
CA ASP A 133 -2.78 -0.77 17.32
C ASP A 133 -1.36 -1.37 17.30
N GLY A 134 -0.34 -0.57 16.92
CA GLY A 134 1.04 -1.02 16.80
C GLY A 134 1.31 -1.95 15.61
N GLY A 135 0.29 -2.36 14.86
CA GLY A 135 0.42 -3.37 13.83
C GLY A 135 0.61 -2.81 12.42
N LEU A 136 0.96 -3.70 11.51
CA LEU A 136 0.91 -3.44 10.08
C LEU A 136 0.67 -4.73 9.27
N PRO A 137 -0.02 -4.66 8.13
CA PRO A 137 -0.30 -5.83 7.31
C PRO A 137 0.92 -6.33 6.51
N CYS A 138 2.01 -5.55 6.44
CA CYS A 138 3.20 -5.85 5.66
C CYS A 138 4.35 -4.90 6.02
N LEU A 139 5.29 -5.35 6.83
CA LEU A 139 6.61 -4.73 6.98
C LEU A 139 7.35 -4.88 5.64
N SER A 140 7.76 -3.75 5.07
CA SER A 140 8.20 -3.67 3.67
C SER A 140 9.65 -4.14 3.52
N GLY A 141 9.87 -5.22 2.76
CA GLY A 141 11.21 -5.80 2.49
C GLY A 141 12.22 -4.90 1.76
N ARG A 142 11.87 -3.64 1.43
CA ARG A 142 12.83 -2.64 0.89
C ARG A 142 13.92 -2.27 1.89
N THR A 143 13.54 -2.07 3.16
CA THR A 143 14.46 -1.72 4.25
C THR A 143 13.76 -2.08 5.56
N ALA A 144 14.32 -3.04 6.29
CA ALA A 144 13.80 -3.51 7.57
C ALA A 144 14.94 -4.11 8.40
N ALA A 145 14.86 -3.99 9.72
CA ALA A 145 15.78 -4.62 10.65
C ALA A 145 15.05 -5.72 11.44
N TYR A 146 15.70 -6.87 11.63
CA TYR A 146 15.19 -8.01 12.37
C TYR A 146 16.22 -8.46 13.40
N ARG A 147 15.77 -8.95 14.56
CA ARG A 147 16.69 -9.52 15.56
C ARG A 147 17.27 -10.84 15.06
N THR A 148 18.59 -11.01 15.13
CA THR A 148 19.29 -12.20 14.65
C THR A 148 18.77 -13.52 15.25
N VAL A 149 18.28 -13.50 16.50
CA VAL A 149 17.66 -14.67 17.16
C VAL A 149 16.43 -15.19 16.41
N ILE A 150 15.66 -14.30 15.77
CA ILE A 150 14.49 -14.66 14.96
C ILE A 150 14.94 -15.36 13.68
N LEU A 151 15.92 -14.78 12.97
CA LEU A 151 16.37 -15.29 11.67
C LEU A 151 17.20 -16.58 11.79
N LYS A 152 17.72 -16.90 12.98
CA LYS A 152 18.45 -18.13 13.29
C LYS A 152 17.59 -19.23 13.92
N ASP A 153 16.31 -18.96 14.18
CA ASP A 153 15.38 -19.96 14.70
C ASP A 153 15.17 -21.07 13.64
N PRO A 154 15.39 -22.36 13.98
CA PRO A 154 15.19 -23.47 13.05
C PRO A 154 13.75 -23.57 12.52
N GLU A 155 12.74 -23.24 13.33
CA GLU A 155 11.34 -23.25 12.89
C GLU A 155 11.05 -22.08 11.94
N PHE A 156 11.66 -20.91 12.19
CA PHE A 156 11.61 -19.78 11.25
C PHE A 156 12.21 -20.16 9.90
N LEU A 157 13.43 -20.73 9.90
CA LEU A 157 14.14 -21.11 8.67
C LEU A 157 13.37 -22.17 7.87
N HIS A 158 12.81 -23.17 8.55
CA HIS A 158 11.94 -24.16 7.92
C HIS A 158 10.69 -23.51 7.35
N GLY A 159 9.94 -22.73 8.14
CA GLY A 159 8.72 -22.06 7.72
C GLY A 159 8.92 -21.07 6.57
N PHE A 160 10.02 -20.32 6.56
CA PHE A 160 10.36 -19.35 5.52
C PHE A 160 10.66 -20.04 4.18
N THR A 161 11.40 -21.15 4.23
CA THR A 161 11.75 -21.94 3.03
C THR A 161 10.58 -22.79 2.52
N HIS A 162 9.63 -23.13 3.40
CA HIS A 162 8.47 -23.99 3.13
C HIS A 162 7.13 -23.23 3.25
N ASP A 163 7.09 -21.95 2.84
CA ASP A 163 5.82 -21.20 2.82
C ASP A 163 4.97 -21.62 1.61
N TYR A 164 3.81 -22.24 1.87
CA TYR A 164 2.88 -22.68 0.83
C TYR A 164 1.52 -22.00 0.94
N TRP A 165 0.92 -21.68 -0.20
CA TRP A 165 -0.49 -21.37 -0.32
C TRP A 165 -1.30 -22.66 -0.49
N LEU A 166 -2.33 -22.83 0.36
CA LEU A 166 -3.17 -24.03 0.46
C LEU A 166 -2.36 -25.35 0.57
N GLY A 167 -1.18 -25.30 1.21
CA GLY A 167 -0.30 -26.47 1.39
C GLY A 167 0.29 -27.06 0.09
N LYS A 168 0.10 -26.39 -1.06
CA LYS A 168 0.44 -26.93 -2.39
C LYS A 168 1.29 -25.97 -3.24
N TYR A 169 0.96 -24.68 -3.24
CA TYR A 169 1.58 -23.70 -4.13
C TYR A 169 2.70 -22.96 -3.40
N HIS A 170 3.96 -23.32 -3.69
CA HIS A 170 5.13 -22.76 -3.02
C HIS A 170 5.31 -21.26 -3.31
N LEU A 171 5.53 -20.47 -2.25
CA LEU A 171 5.51 -19.02 -2.30
C LEU A 171 6.90 -18.41 -2.53
N ASN A 172 7.40 -18.56 -3.75
CA ASN A 172 8.67 -17.98 -4.23
C ASN A 172 8.73 -16.43 -4.23
N SER A 173 7.73 -15.72 -3.71
CA SER A 173 7.81 -14.27 -3.49
C SER A 173 6.77 -13.79 -2.48
N GLY A 174 7.15 -12.85 -1.62
CA GLY A 174 6.33 -12.43 -0.48
C GLY A 174 6.95 -12.75 0.88
N ASP A 175 8.27 -12.87 0.92
CA ASP A 175 9.13 -12.85 2.10
C ASP A 175 8.72 -11.76 3.10
N ASP A 176 8.46 -10.55 2.62
CA ASP A 176 7.98 -9.40 3.41
C ASP A 176 6.68 -9.73 4.18
N LYS A 177 5.76 -10.42 3.53
CA LYS A 177 4.50 -10.92 4.10
C LYS A 177 4.67 -12.12 5.01
N PHE A 178 5.61 -13.03 4.73
CA PHE A 178 5.91 -14.14 5.65
C PHE A 178 6.50 -13.59 6.95
N LEU A 179 7.56 -12.79 6.86
CA LEU A 179 8.24 -12.15 7.99
C LEU A 179 7.23 -11.43 8.89
N THR A 180 6.35 -10.61 8.30
CA THR A 180 5.30 -9.90 9.05
C THR A 180 4.37 -10.86 9.81
N ARG A 181 3.89 -11.93 9.16
CA ARG A 181 3.00 -12.91 9.80
C ARG A 181 3.71 -13.67 10.92
N TRP A 182 4.99 -14.03 10.71
CA TRP A 182 5.81 -14.68 11.73
C TRP A 182 5.97 -13.80 12.98
N MET A 183 6.19 -12.48 12.82
CA MET A 183 6.28 -11.56 13.95
C MET A 183 5.00 -11.61 14.79
N VAL A 184 3.85 -11.46 14.13
CA VAL A 184 2.52 -11.42 14.77
C VAL A 184 2.16 -12.75 15.44
N SER A 185 2.48 -13.89 14.84
CA SER A 185 2.15 -15.21 15.41
C SER A 185 3.03 -15.58 16.61
N HIS A 186 4.28 -15.11 16.65
CA HIS A 186 5.25 -15.40 17.72
C HIS A 186 5.39 -14.26 18.75
N GLY A 187 4.46 -13.29 18.77
CA GLY A 187 4.41 -12.23 19.77
C GLY A 187 5.53 -11.18 19.67
N TRP A 188 6.20 -11.06 18.52
CA TRP A 188 7.22 -10.04 18.29
C TRP A 188 6.57 -8.69 17.94
N ASN A 189 6.92 -7.67 18.70
CA ASN A 189 6.52 -6.29 18.40
C ASN A 189 7.21 -5.80 17.11
N THR A 190 6.44 -5.10 16.27
CA THR A 190 6.94 -4.48 15.04
C THR A 190 6.84 -2.97 15.15
N TYR A 191 7.82 -2.26 14.58
CA TYR A 191 7.89 -0.81 14.61
C TYR A 191 8.22 -0.29 13.20
N VAL A 192 7.74 0.91 12.90
CA VAL A 192 8.03 1.64 11.67
C VAL A 192 8.48 3.03 12.10
N GLN A 193 9.50 3.59 11.45
CA GLN A 193 9.84 5.01 11.58
C GLN A 193 9.28 5.77 10.38
N VAL A 194 8.29 6.63 10.61
CA VAL A 194 7.71 7.49 9.57
C VAL A 194 8.11 8.94 9.87
N CYS A 195 9.35 9.27 9.53
CA CYS A 195 9.97 10.58 9.71
C CYS A 195 10.92 10.90 8.55
N LYS A 196 11.43 12.14 8.51
CA LYS A 196 12.31 12.60 7.43
C LYS A 196 13.69 11.94 7.51
N GLU A 197 14.14 11.64 8.72
CA GLU A 197 15.41 11.01 9.06
C GLU A 197 15.45 9.52 8.67
N ALA A 198 14.28 8.91 8.44
CA ALA A 198 14.10 7.54 7.94
C ALA A 198 13.38 7.51 6.57
N GLU A 199 13.31 8.64 5.86
CA GLU A 199 12.81 8.69 4.49
C GLU A 199 13.85 8.16 3.50
N LEU A 200 13.37 7.66 2.35
CA LEU A 200 14.16 7.03 1.27
C LEU A 200 13.51 7.45 -0.08
N LEU A 201 14.22 7.55 -1.24
CA LEU A 201 13.77 8.12 -2.57
C LEU A 201 13.94 7.25 -3.91
N SER A 202 13.09 6.25 -4.19
CA SER A 202 13.16 5.13 -5.19
C SER A 202 12.92 5.46 -6.64
N THR A 203 13.12 4.45 -7.50
CA THR A 203 12.55 4.36 -8.83
C THR A 203 11.36 3.37 -8.90
N MET A 204 10.50 3.54 -9.91
CA MET A 204 9.43 2.59 -10.27
C MET A 204 9.48 2.37 -11.78
N LYS A 205 8.99 1.23 -12.28
CA LYS A 205 9.11 0.92 -13.72
C LYS A 205 8.34 1.97 -14.55
N PRO A 206 9.01 2.73 -15.44
CA PRO A 206 8.41 3.87 -16.17
C PRO A 206 7.54 3.43 -17.37
N ASN A 207 7.03 2.19 -17.33
CA ASN A 207 6.32 1.56 -18.43
C ASN A 207 5.33 0.49 -17.92
N TRP A 208 4.54 -0.05 -18.84
CA TRP A 208 3.49 -1.05 -18.58
C TRP A 208 3.92 -2.27 -17.77
N ARG A 209 5.23 -2.61 -17.68
CA ARG A 209 5.73 -3.69 -16.81
C ARG A 209 5.44 -3.43 -15.32
N PHE A 210 5.16 -2.19 -14.93
CA PHE A 210 4.57 -1.84 -13.63
C PHE A 210 3.31 -2.68 -13.33
N LEU A 211 2.45 -2.91 -14.31
CA LEU A 211 1.22 -3.71 -14.15
C LEU A 211 1.52 -5.13 -13.66
N LYS A 212 2.54 -5.80 -14.24
CA LYS A 212 2.99 -7.13 -13.82
C LYS A 212 3.50 -7.14 -12.37
N GLN A 213 4.27 -6.12 -11.98
CA GLN A 213 4.77 -5.95 -10.62
C GLN A 213 3.62 -5.76 -9.62
N VAL A 214 2.62 -4.95 -9.96
CA VAL A 214 1.45 -4.74 -9.10
C VAL A 214 0.53 -5.96 -9.05
N LEU A 215 0.37 -6.71 -10.14
CA LEU A 215 -0.37 -7.99 -10.15
C LEU A 215 0.24 -9.00 -9.19
N ARG A 216 1.56 -9.20 -9.24
CA ARG A 216 2.31 -10.08 -8.32
C ARG A 216 2.09 -9.68 -6.86
N TRP A 217 2.26 -8.39 -6.53
CA TRP A 217 1.99 -7.88 -5.19
C TRP A 217 0.54 -8.08 -4.77
N THR A 218 -0.42 -7.97 -5.70
CA THR A 218 -1.84 -8.14 -5.40
C THR A 218 -2.20 -9.60 -5.10
N ARG A 219 -1.64 -10.57 -5.85
CA ARG A 219 -1.76 -12.00 -5.54
C ARG A 219 -1.14 -12.31 -4.17
N ASN A 220 0.05 -11.79 -3.89
CA ASN A 220 0.70 -11.97 -2.57
C ASN A 220 -0.15 -11.40 -1.42
N THR A 221 -0.70 -10.18 -1.59
CA THR A 221 -1.61 -9.59 -0.60
C THR A 221 -2.83 -10.47 -0.35
N TRP A 222 -3.50 -10.98 -1.39
CA TRP A 222 -4.63 -11.90 -1.20
C TRP A 222 -4.23 -13.16 -0.42
N ARG A 223 -3.15 -13.86 -0.82
CA ARG A 223 -2.70 -15.10 -0.15
C ARG A 223 -2.36 -14.84 1.33
N SER A 224 -1.59 -13.78 1.59
CA SER A 224 -1.16 -13.40 2.94
C SER A 224 -2.30 -12.90 3.82
N ASP A 225 -3.14 -11.98 3.33
CA ASP A 225 -4.25 -11.40 4.12
C ASP A 225 -5.30 -12.47 4.42
N LEU A 226 -5.66 -13.34 3.47
CA LEU A 226 -6.60 -14.44 3.70
C LEU A 226 -6.07 -15.45 4.73
N ARG A 227 -4.77 -15.80 4.64
CA ARG A 227 -4.14 -16.70 5.60
C ARG A 227 -4.08 -16.09 7.00
N SER A 228 -3.68 -14.82 7.11
CA SER A 228 -3.64 -14.09 8.38
C SER A 228 -5.03 -13.96 9.03
N LEU A 229 -6.06 -13.61 8.25
CA LEU A 229 -7.43 -13.42 8.76
C LEU A 229 -8.16 -14.71 9.11
N PHE A 230 -8.03 -15.77 8.31
CA PHE A 230 -8.95 -16.93 8.39
C PHE A 230 -8.28 -18.24 8.79
N MET A 231 -6.97 -18.39 8.57
CA MET A 231 -6.22 -19.61 8.90
C MET A 231 -5.43 -19.43 10.21
N GLU A 232 -4.57 -18.41 10.27
CA GLU A 232 -3.65 -18.17 11.39
C GLU A 232 -4.31 -17.36 12.53
N ARG A 233 -5.16 -16.39 12.18
CA ARG A 233 -6.06 -15.65 13.09
C ARG A 233 -5.42 -14.80 14.20
N HIS A 234 -4.13 -14.97 14.52
CA HIS A 234 -3.42 -14.18 15.54
C HIS A 234 -3.59 -12.66 15.37
N ILE A 235 -3.73 -12.18 14.12
CA ILE A 235 -3.94 -10.75 13.83
C ILE A 235 -5.19 -10.17 14.50
N TRP A 236 -6.24 -10.97 14.72
CA TRP A 236 -7.49 -10.50 15.36
C TRP A 236 -7.32 -10.17 16.84
N THR A 237 -6.40 -10.84 17.53
CA THR A 237 -6.10 -10.60 18.95
C THR A 237 -4.95 -9.62 19.13
N SER A 238 -3.92 -9.68 18.28
CA SER A 238 -2.74 -8.82 18.40
C SER A 238 -2.97 -7.41 17.83
N HIS A 239 -3.63 -7.29 16.67
CA HIS A 239 -3.81 -6.02 15.96
C HIS A 239 -5.21 -5.93 15.31
N PRO A 240 -6.28 -5.73 16.11
CA PRO A 240 -7.67 -5.79 15.63
C PRO A 240 -8.00 -4.75 14.56
N TYR A 241 -7.36 -3.57 14.60
CA TYR A 241 -7.57 -2.54 13.59
C TYR A 241 -6.88 -2.92 12.28
N VAL A 242 -5.67 -3.49 12.31
CA VAL A 242 -5.04 -4.07 11.10
C VAL A 242 -5.92 -5.15 10.50
N ALA A 243 -6.43 -6.09 11.30
CA ALA A 243 -7.35 -7.14 10.83
C ALA A 243 -8.58 -6.54 10.13
N TYR A 244 -9.20 -5.51 10.73
CA TYR A 244 -10.27 -4.75 10.09
C TYR A 244 -9.83 -4.10 8.76
N THR A 245 -8.66 -3.46 8.68
CA THR A 245 -8.19 -2.85 7.41
C THR A 245 -7.93 -3.89 6.31
N MET A 246 -7.47 -5.10 6.66
CA MET A 246 -7.36 -6.21 5.71
C MET A 246 -8.74 -6.57 5.17
N VAL A 247 -9.76 -6.71 6.03
CA VAL A 247 -11.15 -7.01 5.60
C VAL A 247 -11.72 -5.92 4.69
N ASP A 248 -11.58 -4.62 5.01
CA ASP A 248 -11.97 -3.50 4.12
C ASP A 248 -11.30 -3.62 2.74
N LYS A 249 -10.02 -4.05 2.68
CA LYS A 249 -9.33 -4.26 1.39
C LYS A 249 -9.87 -5.41 0.56
N LEU A 250 -10.41 -6.47 1.18
CA LEU A 250 -11.04 -7.59 0.47
C LEU A 250 -12.32 -7.10 -0.25
N PHE A 251 -13.14 -6.29 0.44
CA PHE A 251 -14.40 -5.76 -0.10
C PHE A 251 -14.26 -4.49 -0.96
N ASN A 252 -13.14 -3.77 -0.85
CA ASN A 252 -12.82 -2.57 -1.61
C ASN A 252 -13.04 -2.68 -3.15
N PRO A 253 -12.53 -3.70 -3.87
CA PRO A 253 -12.72 -3.78 -5.33
C PRO A 253 -14.21 -3.89 -5.72
N PHE A 254 -14.99 -4.69 -4.99
CA PHE A 254 -16.43 -4.85 -5.25
C PHE A 254 -17.21 -3.57 -4.96
N THR A 255 -16.96 -2.93 -3.81
CA THR A 255 -17.62 -1.65 -3.46
C THR A 255 -17.22 -0.50 -4.39
N LEU A 256 -16.03 -0.53 -4.99
CA LEU A 256 -15.64 0.45 -6.01
C LEU A 256 -16.40 0.23 -7.33
N LEU A 257 -16.54 -1.02 -7.78
CA LEU A 257 -17.26 -1.35 -9.03
C LEU A 257 -18.79 -1.21 -8.89
N ALA A 258 -19.33 -1.35 -7.68
CA ALA A 258 -20.74 -1.07 -7.40
C ALA A 258 -21.13 0.41 -7.64
N GLY A 259 -20.17 1.34 -7.54
CA GLY A 259 -20.39 2.78 -7.78
C GLY A 259 -20.91 3.08 -9.19
N PRO A 260 -20.15 2.75 -10.26
CA PRO A 260 -20.61 2.91 -11.63
C PRO A 260 -21.92 2.18 -11.95
N VAL A 261 -22.17 0.99 -11.36
CA VAL A 261 -23.43 0.25 -11.54
C VAL A 261 -24.62 1.01 -10.94
N LEU A 262 -24.47 1.55 -9.73
CA LEU A 262 -25.48 2.40 -9.10
C LEU A 262 -25.74 3.66 -9.92
N VAL A 263 -24.70 4.31 -10.45
CA VAL A 263 -24.82 5.51 -11.29
C VAL A 263 -25.55 5.20 -12.60
N ALA A 264 -25.22 4.09 -13.26
CA ALA A 264 -25.93 3.64 -14.47
C ALA A 264 -27.41 3.34 -14.19
N TYR A 265 -27.72 2.71 -13.05
CA TYR A 265 -29.10 2.50 -12.61
C TYR A 265 -29.85 3.82 -12.36
N ILE A 266 -29.20 4.81 -11.73
CA ILE A 266 -29.78 6.14 -11.50
C ILE A 266 -30.02 6.85 -12.83
N ILE A 267 -29.06 6.83 -13.76
CA ILE A 267 -29.20 7.39 -15.12
C ILE A 267 -30.42 6.77 -15.83
N TYR A 268 -30.61 5.46 -15.74
CA TYR A 268 -31.80 4.78 -16.28
C TYR A 268 -33.09 5.19 -15.56
N LYS A 269 -33.06 5.47 -14.25
CA LYS A 269 -34.22 5.98 -13.51
C LYS A 269 -34.52 7.45 -13.85
N SER A 270 -33.51 8.25 -14.19
CA SER A 270 -33.62 9.63 -14.68
C SER A 270 -34.22 9.76 -16.09
N THR A 271 -34.44 8.68 -16.83
CA THR A 271 -35.18 8.71 -18.11
C THR A 271 -36.68 8.42 -17.94
N LYS A 272 -37.13 8.09 -16.73
CA LYS A 272 -38.54 7.84 -16.42
C LYS A 272 -39.18 9.04 -15.71
N PRO A 273 -40.48 9.31 -15.93
CA PRO A 273 -41.23 10.29 -15.15
C PRO A 273 -41.23 9.97 -13.64
N VAL A 274 -41.18 10.99 -12.79
CA VAL A 274 -41.06 10.84 -11.32
C VAL A 274 -42.29 10.15 -10.71
N ASP A 275 -43.48 10.43 -11.26
CA ASP A 275 -44.75 9.76 -10.97
C ASP A 275 -44.71 8.24 -11.22
N GLN A 276 -43.86 7.77 -12.16
CA GLN A 276 -43.61 6.35 -12.42
C GLN A 276 -42.40 5.82 -11.61
N GLY A 277 -42.05 6.51 -10.53
CA GLY A 277 -40.90 6.25 -9.70
C GLY A 277 -39.56 6.57 -10.38
N GLY A 278 -39.53 7.48 -11.35
CA GLY A 278 -38.29 8.01 -11.92
C GLY A 278 -37.43 8.77 -10.90
N PHE A 279 -36.19 9.07 -11.26
CA PHE A 279 -35.30 9.89 -10.41
C PHE A 279 -35.45 11.37 -10.77
N HIS A 280 -35.54 12.24 -9.75
CA HIS A 280 -35.93 13.64 -9.93
C HIS A 280 -34.89 14.49 -10.69
N LEU A 281 -33.60 14.11 -10.70
CA LEU A 281 -32.56 14.82 -11.46
C LEU A 281 -32.43 14.25 -12.89
N PRO A 282 -32.18 15.10 -13.89
CA PRO A 282 -31.86 14.65 -15.25
C PRO A 282 -30.52 13.90 -15.29
N TRP A 283 -30.39 12.95 -16.21
CA TRP A 283 -29.23 12.06 -16.31
C TRP A 283 -27.87 12.78 -16.41
N TRP A 284 -27.82 13.93 -17.10
CA TRP A 284 -26.58 14.70 -17.27
C TRP A 284 -26.07 15.28 -15.94
N ASN A 285 -26.98 15.67 -15.03
CA ASN A 285 -26.66 16.19 -13.71
C ASN A 285 -26.07 15.07 -12.84
N VAL A 286 -26.66 13.86 -12.92
CA VAL A 286 -26.15 12.66 -12.26
C VAL A 286 -24.72 12.33 -12.72
N VAL A 287 -24.46 12.34 -14.03
CA VAL A 287 -23.13 12.12 -14.62
C VAL A 287 -22.14 13.19 -14.16
N LEU A 288 -22.48 14.47 -14.30
CA LEU A 288 -21.59 15.58 -13.96
C LEU A 288 -21.25 15.60 -12.47
N SER A 289 -22.25 15.46 -11.61
CA SER A 289 -22.06 15.44 -10.15
C SER A 289 -21.21 14.23 -9.72
N TYR A 290 -21.38 13.07 -10.37
CA TYR A 290 -20.54 11.91 -10.11
C TYR A 290 -19.08 12.11 -10.52
N ILE A 291 -18.83 12.74 -11.69
CA ILE A 291 -17.47 13.08 -12.16
C ILE A 291 -16.80 14.08 -11.22
N VAL A 292 -17.51 15.14 -10.82
CA VAL A 292 -17.02 16.15 -9.87
C VAL A 292 -16.71 15.50 -8.52
N TRP A 293 -17.62 14.67 -7.99
CA TRP A 293 -17.43 13.96 -6.72
C TRP A 293 -16.24 13.00 -6.76
N LEU A 294 -16.12 12.20 -7.82
CA LEU A 294 -14.97 11.30 -7.99
C LEU A 294 -13.67 12.10 -8.07
N THR A 295 -13.64 13.18 -8.84
CA THR A 295 -12.43 14.00 -9.00
C THR A 295 -12.04 14.62 -7.67
N ALA A 296 -12.95 15.36 -7.03
CA ALA A 296 -12.71 16.01 -5.74
C ALA A 296 -12.26 15.01 -4.67
N THR A 297 -12.98 13.90 -4.49
CA THR A 297 -12.65 12.92 -3.44
C THR A 297 -11.44 12.06 -3.75
N ARG A 298 -10.99 11.95 -5.00
CA ARG A 298 -9.75 11.24 -5.37
C ARG A 298 -8.54 12.16 -5.28
N THR A 299 -8.65 13.41 -5.72
CA THR A 299 -7.64 14.46 -5.48
C THR A 299 -7.41 14.66 -3.98
N ALA A 300 -8.48 14.73 -3.17
CA ALA A 300 -8.38 14.85 -1.72
C ALA A 300 -7.51 13.75 -1.07
N LYS A 301 -7.58 12.51 -1.58
CA LYS A 301 -6.74 11.39 -1.09
C LYS A 301 -5.27 11.48 -1.48
N LEU A 302 -4.95 12.35 -2.44
CA LEU A 302 -3.59 12.58 -2.95
C LEU A 302 -2.98 13.89 -2.44
N LEU A 303 -3.69 14.66 -1.60
CA LEU A 303 -3.21 15.95 -1.09
C LEU A 303 -1.80 15.90 -0.49
N PRO A 304 -1.39 14.89 0.32
CA PRO A 304 -0.01 14.82 0.83
C PRO A 304 1.05 14.68 -0.27
N HIS A 305 0.72 14.03 -1.41
CA HIS A 305 1.60 14.00 -2.57
C HIS A 305 1.59 15.34 -3.31
N LEU A 306 0.39 15.84 -3.64
CA LEU A 306 0.20 17.07 -4.42
C LEU A 306 0.72 18.33 -3.69
N TRP A 307 0.80 18.31 -2.36
CA TRP A 307 1.44 19.37 -1.57
C TRP A 307 2.94 19.51 -1.87
N THR A 308 3.60 18.40 -2.24
CA THR A 308 5.04 18.37 -2.55
C THR A 308 5.33 18.33 -4.05
N ARG A 309 4.36 17.90 -4.87
CA ARG A 309 4.42 17.92 -6.34
C ARG A 309 3.06 18.31 -6.96
N PRO A 310 2.69 19.60 -6.93
CA PRO A 310 1.38 20.05 -7.40
C PRO A 310 1.17 19.83 -8.91
N GLN A 311 2.24 19.84 -9.71
CA GLN A 311 2.21 19.59 -11.15
C GLN A 311 1.66 18.19 -11.50
N ASP A 312 1.81 17.21 -10.61
CA ASP A 312 1.36 15.84 -10.86
C ASP A 312 -0.20 15.73 -10.86
N ILE A 313 -0.93 16.80 -10.53
CA ILE A 313 -2.41 16.87 -10.56
C ILE A 313 -3.00 16.52 -11.94
N ILE A 314 -2.26 16.78 -13.02
CA ILE A 314 -2.66 16.43 -14.39
C ILE A 314 -2.87 14.92 -14.60
N HIS A 315 -2.29 14.09 -13.73
CA HIS A 315 -2.42 12.63 -13.76
C HIS A 315 -3.57 12.09 -12.89
N VAL A 316 -4.33 12.94 -12.18
CA VAL A 316 -5.51 12.51 -11.41
C VAL A 316 -6.54 11.78 -12.27
N PRO A 317 -6.91 12.21 -13.49
CA PRO A 317 -7.84 11.47 -14.35
C PRO A 317 -7.32 10.05 -14.66
N ALA A 318 -6.03 9.92 -14.97
CA ALA A 318 -5.39 8.63 -15.19
C ALA A 318 -5.43 7.76 -13.92
N PHE A 319 -5.25 8.34 -12.73
CA PHE A 319 -5.37 7.64 -11.45
C PHE A 319 -6.79 7.15 -11.14
N ILE A 320 -7.82 7.90 -11.53
CA ILE A 320 -9.22 7.48 -11.39
C ILE A 320 -9.52 6.27 -12.28
N LEU A 321 -9.14 6.34 -13.56
CA LEU A 321 -9.28 5.23 -14.51
C LEU A 321 -8.48 4.00 -14.05
N PHE A 322 -7.23 4.22 -13.63
CA PHE A 322 -6.38 3.17 -13.07
C PHE A 322 -6.99 2.54 -11.82
N GLY A 323 -7.70 3.31 -10.98
CA GLY A 323 -8.42 2.79 -9.82
C GLY A 323 -9.48 1.74 -10.16
N TYR A 324 -10.25 1.94 -11.23
CA TYR A 324 -11.24 0.97 -11.71
C TYR A 324 -10.58 -0.25 -12.35
N TYR A 325 -9.59 -0.04 -13.23
CA TYR A 325 -8.75 -1.12 -13.77
C TYR A 325 -8.14 -1.97 -12.63
N PHE A 326 -7.62 -1.34 -11.59
CA PHE A 326 -7.00 -1.99 -10.45
C PHE A 326 -8.01 -2.79 -9.61
N ALA A 327 -9.27 -2.38 -9.53
CA ALA A 327 -10.33 -3.18 -8.90
C ALA A 327 -10.65 -4.45 -9.69
N ILE A 328 -10.70 -4.37 -11.03
CA ILE A 328 -10.86 -5.54 -11.91
C ILE A 328 -9.65 -6.47 -11.78
N MET A 329 -8.43 -5.91 -11.82
CA MET A 329 -7.19 -6.67 -11.66
C MET A 329 -7.08 -7.33 -10.28
N LYS A 330 -7.64 -6.73 -9.21
CA LYS A 330 -7.76 -7.36 -7.89
C LYS A 330 -8.64 -8.61 -7.93
N ILE A 331 -9.77 -8.56 -8.64
CA ILE A 331 -10.67 -9.72 -8.78
C ILE A 331 -10.00 -10.80 -9.63
N TYR A 332 -9.37 -10.44 -10.75
CA TYR A 332 -8.56 -11.38 -11.54
C TYR A 332 -7.44 -12.04 -10.71
N ALA A 333 -6.73 -11.26 -9.89
CA ALA A 333 -5.70 -11.78 -8.99
C ALA A 333 -6.26 -12.79 -7.97
N LEU A 334 -7.45 -12.53 -7.40
CA LEU A 334 -8.15 -13.44 -6.48
C LEU A 334 -8.53 -14.78 -7.15
N LEU A 335 -8.87 -14.76 -8.43
CA LEU A 335 -9.19 -15.97 -9.20
C LEU A 335 -7.93 -16.73 -9.69
N THR A 336 -6.75 -16.13 -9.58
CA THR A 336 -5.46 -16.66 -10.08
C THR A 336 -4.40 -16.81 -8.99
N LEU A 337 -4.79 -17.12 -7.74
CA LEU A 337 -3.85 -17.28 -6.62
C LEU A 337 -2.99 -18.56 -6.68
N HIS A 338 -3.31 -19.48 -7.60
CA HIS A 338 -2.53 -20.68 -7.90
C HIS A 338 -1.35 -20.40 -8.85
N GLU A 339 -1.28 -19.19 -9.42
CA GLU A 339 -0.12 -18.62 -10.12
C GLU A 339 0.77 -17.77 -9.19
#